data_AF-A0A4Y1X4H0-F1
#
_entry.id   AF-A0A4Y1X4H0-F1
#
_cell.length_a   1.000
_cell.length_b   1.000
_cell.length_c   1.000
_cell.angle_alpha   90.00
_cell.angle_beta   90.00
_cell.angle_gamma   90.00
#
_symmetry.space_group_name_H-M   'P 1'
#
loop_
_entity.id
_entity.type
_entity.pdbx_description
1 polymer ?
#
loop_
_entity_poly.entity_id
_entity_poly.type
_entity_poly.pdbx_seq_one_letter_code
_entity_poly.pdbx_strand_id
1 'polypeptide(L)'
;MAERSEERVRAAVSAPERREAERTVPGQSAPEGGSPEQHVPGRDAAGMIVEGVVEHGRRLGRELGFPTANLPVPEHFGASDGVYRTRATVGGRTFDAMSNLGSNPSVGGVERRLETHIFGFGGELYGLRLRVELLGKIRDERRFASVGELRAQIARDRETVLAQIAGERE
;
A
#
# COMPACT_ATOMS: atom_id res chain seq x y z
N MET A 1 -46.17 4.14 -5.22
CA MET A 1 -46.47 4.28 -6.65
C MET A 1 -45.57 5.41 -7.15
N ALA A 2 -44.32 5.12 -7.56
CA ALA A 2 -43.95 4.70 -8.92
C ALA A 2 -44.34 5.86 -9.90
N GLU A 3 -43.45 6.61 -10.52
CA GLU A 3 -42.30 6.25 -11.35
C GLU A 3 -41.54 7.53 -11.75
N ARG A 4 -40.43 7.35 -12.48
CA ARG A 4 -39.61 8.37 -13.20
C ARG A 4 -38.36 8.86 -12.49
N SER A 5 -37.55 7.88 -12.10
CA SER A 5 -36.14 7.86 -12.47
C SER A 5 -35.97 7.81 -14.00
N GLU A 6 -34.81 8.24 -14.48
CA GLU A 6 -34.30 8.09 -15.86
C GLU A 6 -34.76 9.14 -16.89
N GLU A 7 -34.14 10.33 -16.88
CA GLU A 7 -33.78 11.05 -18.12
C GLU A 7 -32.87 12.26 -17.82
N ARG A 8 -31.60 12.03 -17.47
CA ARG A 8 -30.56 13.05 -17.59
C ARG A 8 -29.25 12.40 -17.97
N VAL A 9 -28.53 13.06 -18.89
CA VAL A 9 -27.24 12.67 -19.50
C VAL A 9 -27.37 11.90 -20.82
N ARG A 10 -27.99 12.56 -21.81
CA ARG A 10 -27.60 12.46 -23.24
C ARG A 10 -27.63 13.85 -23.85
N ALA A 11 -26.46 14.45 -24.09
CA ALA A 11 -26.17 15.38 -25.19
C ALA A 11 -24.79 16.02 -24.99
N ALA A 12 -23.82 15.63 -25.83
CA ALA A 12 -22.82 16.53 -26.42
C ALA A 12 -21.97 15.71 -27.41
N VAL A 13 -22.39 15.73 -28.68
CA VAL A 13 -21.57 15.35 -29.83
C VAL A 13 -21.07 16.66 -30.43
N SER A 14 -19.76 16.82 -30.62
CA SER A 14 -19.13 17.55 -31.74
C SER A 14 -17.60 17.42 -31.72
N ALA A 15 -17.14 16.56 -32.63
CA ALA A 15 -15.90 16.47 -33.45
C ALA A 15 -14.94 17.70 -33.54
N PRO A 16 -13.84 17.66 -34.34
CA PRO A 16 -13.03 16.56 -34.94
C PRO A 16 -11.50 16.74 -34.75
N GLU A 17 -10.68 15.71 -34.96
CA GLU A 17 -9.30 15.93 -35.49
C GLU A 17 -8.88 14.82 -36.47
N ARG A 18 -8.45 15.25 -37.67
CA ARG A 18 -7.58 14.52 -38.59
C ARG A 18 -6.41 15.46 -38.93
N ARG A 19 -5.17 14.99 -38.86
CA ARG A 19 -4.26 14.82 -40.03
C ARG A 19 -2.89 14.26 -39.65
N GLU A 20 -2.30 13.66 -40.68
CA GLU A 20 -1.08 12.87 -40.80
C GLU A 20 0.22 13.63 -40.54
N ALA A 21 1.30 12.90 -40.20
CA ALA A 21 2.53 12.85 -41.02
C ALA A 21 3.58 11.89 -40.44
N GLU A 22 4.07 10.98 -41.31
CA GLU A 22 5.27 10.17 -41.17
C GLU A 22 6.53 10.99 -40.87
N ARG A 23 7.44 10.43 -40.05
CA ARG A 23 8.88 10.48 -40.30
C ARG A 23 9.57 9.18 -39.85
N THR A 24 10.20 8.55 -40.83
CA THR A 24 11.12 7.42 -40.72
C THR A 24 12.51 7.89 -40.28
N VAL A 25 13.06 7.28 -39.23
CA VAL A 25 14.47 6.85 -39.13
C VAL A 25 14.62 5.87 -37.96
N PRO A 26 15.30 4.73 -38.16
CA PRO A 26 16.28 4.36 -37.15
C PRO A 26 17.58 3.89 -37.78
N GLY A 27 18.65 4.61 -37.43
CA GLY A 27 20.02 4.17 -37.62
C GLY A 27 20.84 4.71 -36.46
N GLN A 28 21.14 3.84 -35.50
CA GLN A 28 22.48 3.57 -34.97
C GLN A 28 22.44 2.81 -33.64
N SER A 29 23.08 1.64 -33.68
CA SER A 29 23.98 1.10 -32.67
C SER A 29 23.44 0.84 -31.25
N ALA A 30 23.09 -0.42 -31.02
CA ALA A 30 23.11 -1.03 -29.69
C ALA A 30 24.55 -1.12 -29.16
N PRO A 31 24.78 -0.83 -27.87
CA PRO A 31 25.79 -1.53 -27.11
C PRO A 31 25.14 -2.70 -26.36
N GLU A 32 25.90 -3.80 -26.38
CA GLU A 32 25.68 -5.06 -25.70
C GLU A 32 25.60 -4.90 -24.18
N GLY A 33 24.97 -5.87 -23.52
CA GLY A 33 25.31 -6.22 -22.14
C GLY A 33 24.37 -5.70 -21.06
N GLY A 34 23.19 -6.30 -20.96
CA GLY A 34 22.42 -6.34 -19.73
C GLY A 34 21.84 -7.74 -19.58
N SER A 35 22.49 -8.57 -18.78
CA SER A 35 21.94 -9.85 -18.32
C SER A 35 20.49 -9.64 -17.88
N PRO A 36 19.53 -10.54 -18.16
CA PRO A 36 18.19 -10.39 -17.64
C PRO A 36 18.29 -10.40 -16.11
N GLU A 37 18.09 -9.24 -15.49
CA GLU A 37 17.94 -9.13 -14.05
C GLU A 37 16.80 -10.06 -13.67
N GLN A 38 17.17 -11.14 -12.99
CA GLN A 38 16.24 -12.09 -12.44
C GLN A 38 15.32 -11.31 -11.50
N HIS A 39 14.02 -11.32 -11.79
CA HIS A 39 13.00 -10.75 -10.94
C HIS A 39 13.11 -11.38 -9.54
N VAL A 40 13.71 -10.64 -8.61
CA VAL A 40 13.73 -10.97 -7.18
C VAL A 40 12.54 -10.25 -6.54
N PRO A 41 11.42 -10.94 -6.24
CA PRO A 41 10.30 -10.32 -5.56
C PRO A 41 10.77 -9.74 -4.21
N GLY A 42 10.59 -8.43 -4.01
CA GLY A 42 10.82 -7.77 -2.72
C GLY A 42 11.88 -6.67 -2.67
N ARG A 43 12.65 -6.41 -3.74
CA ARG A 43 13.62 -5.29 -3.77
C ARG A 43 13.00 -3.92 -4.04
N ASP A 44 11.83 -3.87 -4.67
CA ASP A 44 11.32 -2.64 -5.27
C ASP A 44 10.77 -1.61 -4.27
N ALA A 45 10.57 -2.00 -3.01
CA ALA A 45 9.98 -1.14 -1.97
C ALA A 45 10.90 -0.90 -0.76
N ALA A 46 12.02 -1.62 -0.64
CA ALA A 46 12.90 -1.51 0.53
C ALA A 46 13.51 -0.09 0.61
N GLY A 47 13.40 0.54 1.78
CA GLY A 47 13.86 1.91 2.03
C GLY A 47 12.87 3.01 1.61
N MET A 48 11.74 2.67 1.00
CA MET A 48 10.67 3.65 0.76
C MET A 48 9.99 4.06 2.06
N ILE A 49 9.61 5.33 2.16
CA ILE A 49 9.09 5.92 3.39
C ILE A 49 7.74 6.58 3.12
N VAL A 50 6.79 6.34 4.02
CA VAL A 50 5.53 7.07 4.12
C VAL A 50 5.54 7.87 5.41
N GLU A 51 5.28 9.16 5.33
CA GLU A 51 5.16 10.04 6.49
C GLU A 51 3.83 10.77 6.47
N GLY A 52 3.17 10.86 7.62
CA GLY A 52 1.89 11.53 7.71
C GLY A 52 1.39 11.68 9.13
N VAL A 53 0.24 12.34 9.25
CA VAL A 53 -0.51 12.40 10.51
C VAL A 53 -1.39 11.16 10.57
N VAL A 54 -1.41 10.47 11.70
CA VAL A 54 -2.23 9.27 11.87
C VAL A 54 -3.72 9.64 11.88
N GLU A 55 -4.46 9.04 10.96
CA GLU A 55 -5.89 9.25 10.77
C GLU A 55 -6.74 8.15 11.42
N HIS A 56 -8.04 8.43 11.54
CA HIS A 56 -9.01 7.46 11.99
C HIS A 56 -9.37 6.47 10.86
N GLY A 57 -9.10 5.18 11.09
CA GLY A 57 -9.49 4.09 10.20
C GLY A 57 -10.80 3.40 10.61
N ARG A 58 -11.12 2.28 9.93
CA ARG A 58 -12.36 1.50 10.15
C ARG A 58 -12.40 0.72 11.47
N ARG A 59 -11.41 0.87 12.35
CA ARG A 59 -11.25 0.22 13.67
C ARG A 59 -11.25 -1.33 13.69
N LEU A 60 -11.46 -1.99 12.55
CA LEU A 60 -11.48 -3.46 12.44
C LEU A 60 -10.21 -4.12 13.01
N GLY A 61 -9.03 -3.57 12.73
CA GLY A 61 -7.78 -4.08 13.31
C GLY A 61 -7.82 -4.14 14.84
N ARG A 62 -8.35 -3.09 15.49
CA ARG A 62 -8.49 -3.03 16.95
C ARG A 62 -9.43 -4.11 17.48
N GLU A 63 -10.54 -4.38 16.81
CA GLU A 63 -11.47 -5.45 17.17
C GLU A 63 -10.83 -6.85 17.05
N LEU A 64 -9.89 -7.00 16.13
CA LEU A 64 -9.13 -8.25 15.93
C LEU A 64 -7.93 -8.41 16.88
N GLY A 65 -7.62 -7.40 17.69
CA GLY A 65 -6.47 -7.37 18.60
C GLY A 65 -5.19 -6.77 17.99
N PHE A 66 -5.29 -6.14 16.82
CA PHE A 66 -4.18 -5.54 16.07
C PHE A 66 -4.48 -4.05 15.80
N PRO A 67 -4.35 -3.16 16.80
CA PRO A 67 -4.57 -1.73 16.59
C PRO A 67 -3.62 -1.18 15.52
N THR A 68 -4.18 -0.49 14.52
CA THR A 68 -3.42 0.07 13.39
C THR A 68 -3.52 1.59 13.32
N ALA A 69 -2.38 2.23 13.07
CA ALA A 69 -2.33 3.61 12.59
C ALA A 69 -2.64 3.64 11.09
N ASN A 70 -3.47 4.58 10.65
CA ASN A 70 -3.78 4.75 9.23
C ASN A 70 -3.03 5.98 8.72
N LEU A 71 -2.27 5.83 7.63
CA LEU A 71 -1.59 6.93 6.97
C LEU A 71 -2.08 7.05 5.51
N PRO A 72 -2.34 8.27 5.02
CA PRO A 72 -2.55 8.49 3.60
C PRO A 72 -1.25 8.21 2.85
N VAL A 73 -1.37 7.59 1.68
CA VAL A 73 -0.22 7.27 0.82
C VAL A 73 -0.28 8.18 -0.41
N PRO A 74 0.83 8.85 -0.79
CA PRO A 74 0.87 9.66 -2.01
C PRO A 74 0.53 8.83 -3.25
N GLU A 75 -0.18 9.42 -4.23
CA GLU A 75 -0.60 8.72 -5.46
C GLU A 75 0.58 8.12 -6.26
N HIS A 76 1.75 8.75 -6.19
CA HIS A 76 2.96 8.33 -6.89
C HIS A 76 3.84 7.36 -6.07
N PHE A 77 3.34 6.83 -4.94
CA PHE A 77 4.09 5.90 -4.13
C PHE A 77 4.23 4.55 -4.83
N GLY A 78 5.47 4.24 -5.26
CA GLY A 78 5.76 3.15 -6.20
C GLY A 78 5.74 1.73 -5.65
N ALA A 79 5.57 1.55 -4.34
CA ALA A 79 5.44 0.21 -3.77
C ALA A 79 4.11 -0.46 -4.20
N SER A 80 4.19 -1.74 -4.55
CA SER A 80 3.00 -2.56 -4.85
C SER A 80 2.11 -2.73 -3.62
N ASP A 81 0.81 -3.01 -3.80
CA ASP A 81 -0.05 -3.35 -2.67
C ASP A 81 0.40 -4.68 -2.01
N GLY A 82 0.30 -4.75 -0.68
CA GLY A 82 0.64 -5.94 0.09
C GLY A 82 0.98 -5.67 1.54
N VAL A 83 1.38 -6.73 2.24
CA VAL A 83 1.82 -6.67 3.64
C VAL A 83 3.33 -6.61 3.69
N TYR A 84 3.84 -5.69 4.50
CA TYR A 84 5.26 -5.35 4.61
C TYR A 84 5.73 -5.44 6.05
N ARG A 85 6.98 -5.90 6.22
CA ARG A 85 7.76 -5.61 7.41
C ARG A 85 8.21 -4.16 7.33
N THR A 86 8.06 -3.42 8.43
CA THR A 86 8.29 -1.98 8.47
C THR A 86 8.96 -1.54 9.76
N ARG A 87 9.57 -0.35 9.73
CA ARG A 87 9.97 0.39 10.94
C ARG A 87 9.11 1.63 11.07
N ALA A 88 8.53 1.84 12.25
CA ALA A 88 7.69 2.98 12.54
C ALA A 88 8.39 3.89 13.56
N THR A 89 8.53 5.17 13.22
CA THR A 89 9.12 6.19 14.08
C THR A 89 8.05 7.19 14.52
N VAL A 90 7.85 7.29 15.83
CA VAL A 90 6.91 8.22 16.47
C VAL A 90 7.58 8.86 17.68
N GLY A 91 7.51 10.19 17.80
CA GLY A 91 8.12 10.93 18.91
C GLY A 91 9.63 10.66 19.08
N GLY A 92 10.36 10.46 17.98
CA GLY A 92 11.80 10.15 17.99
C GLY A 92 12.17 8.72 18.38
N ARG A 93 11.19 7.85 18.67
CA ARG A 93 11.42 6.44 18.97
C ARG A 93 11.03 5.57 17.79
N THR A 94 11.89 4.63 17.43
CA THR A 94 11.67 3.68 16.34
C THR A 94 11.28 2.31 16.89
N PHE A 95 10.28 1.71 16.26
CA PHE A 95 9.71 0.43 16.61
C PHE A 95 9.63 -0.47 15.38
N ASP A 96 9.77 -1.77 15.59
CA ASP A 96 9.40 -2.76 14.58
C ASP A 96 7.88 -2.75 14.40
N ALA A 97 7.43 -2.90 13.16
CA ALA A 97 6.03 -2.84 12.80
C ALA A 97 5.71 -3.71 11.58
N MET A 98 4.42 -3.98 11.40
CA MET A 98 3.87 -4.60 10.20
C MET A 98 2.87 -3.65 9.57
N SER A 99 2.94 -3.46 8.26
CA SER A 99 2.05 -2.54 7.54
C SER A 99 1.35 -3.22 6.37
N ASN A 100 0.05 -2.97 6.22
CA ASN A 100 -0.68 -3.28 4.99
C ASN A 100 -0.73 -2.03 4.11
N LEU A 101 -0.23 -2.13 2.88
CA LEU A 101 -0.35 -1.11 1.84
C LEU A 101 -1.43 -1.56 0.87
N GLY A 102 -2.51 -0.79 0.76
CA GLY A 102 -3.65 -1.21 -0.05
C GLY A 102 -4.62 -0.09 -0.35
N SER A 103 -5.47 -0.31 -1.35
CA SER A 103 -6.57 0.58 -1.68
C SER A 103 -7.87 0.08 -1.04
N ASN A 104 -8.69 0.98 -0.50
CA ASN A 104 -10.03 0.61 -0.03
C ASN A 104 -11.06 0.93 -1.13
N PRO A 105 -11.51 -0.07 -1.94
CA PRO A 105 -12.47 0.17 -3.01
C PRO A 105 -13.88 0.56 -2.50
N SER A 106 -14.11 0.56 -1.19
CA SER A 106 -15.45 0.73 -0.60
C SER A 106 -15.92 2.18 -0.50
N VAL A 107 -15.09 3.18 -0.81
CA VAL A 107 -15.38 4.59 -0.47
C VAL A 107 -15.03 5.52 -1.63
N GLY A 108 -15.73 5.44 -2.77
CA GLY A 108 -15.92 6.54 -3.74
C GLY A 108 -14.69 7.30 -4.27
N GLY A 109 -13.47 6.85 -3.99
CA GLY A 109 -12.21 7.52 -4.21
C GLY A 109 -11.08 6.55 -3.87
N VAL A 110 -10.17 6.36 -4.82
CA VAL A 110 -9.13 5.31 -4.83
C VAL A 110 -7.93 5.79 -4.00
N GLU A 111 -8.14 6.17 -2.74
CA GLU A 111 -7.02 6.58 -1.89
C GLU A 111 -6.36 5.36 -1.28
N ARG A 112 -5.11 5.12 -1.67
CA ARG A 112 -4.24 4.11 -1.09
C ARG A 112 -3.89 4.53 0.35
N ARG A 113 -3.89 3.55 1.25
CA ARG A 113 -3.59 3.75 2.67
C ARG A 113 -2.52 2.77 3.12
N LEU A 114 -1.76 3.22 4.13
CA LEU A 114 -0.84 2.38 4.87
C LEU A 114 -1.42 2.17 6.27
N GLU A 115 -1.80 0.93 6.56
CA GLU A 115 -2.30 0.51 7.87
C GLU A 115 -1.17 -0.15 8.66
N THR A 116 -0.60 0.56 9.64
CA THR A 116 0.60 0.13 10.37
C THR A 116 0.25 -0.34 11.78
N HIS A 117 0.58 -1.58 12.09
CA HIS A 117 0.55 -2.14 13.44
C HIS A 117 1.95 -2.10 14.06
N ILE A 118 2.14 -1.27 15.09
CA ILE A 118 3.43 -1.04 15.75
C ILE A 118 3.60 -2.01 16.92
N PHE A 119 4.67 -2.80 16.92
CA PHE A 119 4.91 -3.77 17.99
C PHE A 119 5.45 -3.10 19.26
N GLY A 120 4.91 -3.50 20.41
CA GLY A 120 5.36 -3.01 21.71
C GLY A 120 5.05 -1.52 21.97
N PHE A 121 4.31 -0.85 21.09
CA PHE A 121 3.85 0.51 21.33
C PHE A 121 2.57 0.48 22.17
N GLY A 122 2.59 1.23 23.29
CA GLY A 122 1.41 1.50 24.10
C GLY A 122 1.13 3.00 24.12
N GLY A 123 -0.06 3.41 23.72
CA GLY A 123 -0.49 4.81 23.70
C GLY A 123 -1.50 5.14 22.60
N GLU A 124 -1.91 6.40 22.56
CA GLU A 124 -2.76 6.97 21.51
C GLU A 124 -1.88 7.48 20.35
N LEU A 125 -2.22 7.11 19.11
CA LEU A 125 -1.46 7.53 17.92
C LEU A 125 -2.18 8.61 17.11
N TYR A 126 -3.50 8.79 17.27
CA TYR A 126 -4.26 9.72 16.45
C TYR A 126 -3.74 11.16 16.58
N GLY A 127 -3.61 11.82 15.43
CA GLY A 127 -3.09 13.19 15.38
C GLY A 127 -1.56 13.30 15.54
N LEU A 128 -0.86 12.22 15.87
CA LEU A 128 0.60 12.21 15.89
C LEU A 128 1.17 12.05 14.49
N ARG A 129 2.35 12.63 14.27
CA ARG A 129 3.13 12.40 13.06
C ARG A 129 3.87 11.06 13.18
N LEU A 130 3.71 10.21 12.18
CA LEU A 130 4.32 8.89 12.09
C LEU A 130 5.13 8.81 10.79
N ARG A 131 6.36 8.32 10.90
CA ARG A 131 7.22 7.95 9.77
C ARG A 131 7.27 6.43 9.69
N VAL A 132 6.97 5.85 8.54
CA VAL A 132 6.99 4.39 8.32
C VAL A 132 7.90 4.07 7.15
N GLU A 133 8.90 3.24 7.40
CA GLU A 133 9.86 2.77 6.42
C GLU A 133 9.58 1.32 6.05
N LEU A 134 9.48 1.02 4.75
CA LEU A 134 9.29 -0.33 4.24
C LEU A 134 10.63 -1.08 4.21
N LEU A 135 10.69 -2.24 4.87
CA LEU A 135 11.90 -3.06 4.94
C LEU A 135 11.86 -4.25 3.97
N GLY A 136 10.68 -4.82 3.75
CA GLY A 136 10.52 -5.95 2.83
C GLY A 136 9.06 -6.40 2.74
N LYS A 137 8.66 -6.86 1.56
CA LYS A 137 7.32 -7.41 1.33
C LYS A 137 7.23 -8.82 1.91
N ILE A 138 6.17 -9.10 2.66
CA ILE A 138 5.88 -10.40 3.26
C ILE A 138 4.92 -11.19 2.35
N ARG A 139 3.90 -10.52 1.81
CA ARG A 139 2.93 -11.10 0.88
C ARG A 139 2.13 -10.04 0.12
N ASP A 140 1.48 -10.46 -0.96
CA ASP A 140 0.45 -9.67 -1.63
C ASP A 140 -0.83 -9.55 -0.78
N GLU A 141 -1.66 -8.55 -1.11
CA GLU A 141 -3.03 -8.45 -0.59
C GLU A 141 -3.88 -9.63 -1.08
N ARG A 142 -4.80 -10.08 -0.23
CA ARG A 142 -5.77 -11.11 -0.60
C ARG A 142 -7.09 -10.88 0.12
N ARG A 143 -8.18 -11.33 -0.50
CA ARG A 143 -9.49 -11.38 0.14
C ARG A 143 -9.58 -12.63 1.03
N PHE A 144 -10.35 -12.51 2.11
CA PHE A 144 -10.64 -13.60 3.04
C PHE A 144 -12.13 -13.88 3.02
N ALA A 145 -12.51 -15.16 3.15
CA ALA A 145 -13.91 -15.56 3.16
C ALA A 145 -14.57 -15.31 4.52
N SER A 146 -13.77 -15.14 5.59
CA SER A 146 -14.28 -14.84 6.92
C SER A 146 -13.33 -13.98 7.76
N VAL A 147 -13.89 -13.37 8.81
CA VAL A 147 -13.13 -12.64 9.83
C VAL A 147 -12.14 -13.56 10.56
N GLY A 148 -12.49 -14.83 10.75
CA GLY A 148 -11.60 -15.83 11.36
C GLY A 148 -10.35 -16.11 10.52
N GLU A 149 -10.53 -16.25 9.20
CA GLU A 149 -9.41 -16.41 8.26
C GLU A 149 -8.50 -15.19 8.24
N LEU A 150 -9.09 -13.99 8.20
CA LEU A 150 -8.35 -12.73 8.26
C LEU A 150 -7.51 -12.66 9.54
N ARG A 151 -8.11 -12.94 10.71
CA ARG A 151 -7.41 -12.94 12.00
C ARG A 151 -6.25 -13.93 12.03
N ALA A 152 -6.48 -15.15 11.54
CA ALA A 152 -5.46 -16.18 11.49
C ALA A 152 -4.30 -15.77 10.56
N GLN A 153 -4.60 -15.14 9.43
CA GLN A 153 -3.55 -14.65 8.53
C GLN A 153 -2.75 -13.51 9.16
N ILE A 154 -3.39 -12.52 9.78
CA ILE A 154 -2.69 -11.41 10.46
C ILE A 154 -1.76 -11.96 11.56
N ALA A 155 -2.17 -13.00 12.29
CA ALA A 155 -1.33 -13.65 13.29
C ALA A 155 -0.08 -14.28 12.67
N ARG A 156 -0.22 -15.03 11.56
CA ARG A 156 0.93 -15.62 10.84
C ARG A 156 1.86 -14.56 10.25
N ASP A 157 1.30 -13.49 9.71
CA ASP A 157 2.07 -12.37 9.17
C ASP A 157 2.92 -11.75 10.30
N ARG A 158 2.32 -11.52 11.48
CA ARG A 158 3.06 -11.06 12.66
C ARG A 158 4.17 -12.02 13.08
N GLU A 159 3.92 -13.32 13.13
CA GLU A 159 4.94 -14.33 13.46
C GLU A 159 6.11 -14.30 12.47
N THR A 160 5.81 -14.13 11.18
CA THR A 160 6.82 -13.99 10.12
C THR A 160 7.71 -12.77 10.36
N VAL A 161 7.11 -11.63 10.72
CA VAL A 161 7.88 -10.41 11.02
C VAL A 161 8.76 -10.60 12.25
N LEU A 162 8.22 -11.21 13.31
CA LEU A 162 8.98 -11.46 14.55
C LEU A 162 10.16 -12.40 14.32
N ALA A 163 9.99 -13.44 13.49
CA ALA A 163 11.08 -14.33 13.11
C ALA A 163 12.18 -13.60 12.32
N GLN A 164 11.81 -12.73 11.37
CA GLN A 164 12.77 -11.92 10.63
C GLN A 164 13.55 -10.95 11.53
N ILE A 165 12.89 -10.34 12.52
CA ILE A 165 13.54 -9.45 13.48
C ILE A 165 14.56 -10.22 14.35
N ALA A 166 14.21 -11.43 14.78
CA ALA A 166 15.09 -12.26 15.59
C ALA A 166 16.38 -12.62 14.83
N GLY A 167 16.26 -13.02 13.56
CA GLY A 167 17.41 -13.40 12.73
C GLY A 167 18.35 -12.26 12.32
N GLU A 168 17.96 -10.99 12.49
CA GLU A 168 18.85 -9.83 12.25
C GLU A 168 19.70 -9.45 13.46
N ARG A 169 19.39 -10.01 14.64
CA ARG A 169 20.07 -9.69 15.90
C ARG A 169 21.14 -10.72 16.27
N GLU A 170 21.33 -11.73 15.44
CA GLU A 170 22.40 -12.73 15.52
C GLU A 170 23.53 -12.38 14.54
#